data_AF-A0A1I3NXN8-F1
#
_entry.id   AF-A0A1I3NXN8-F1
#
_cell.length_a   1.000
_cell.length_b   1.000
_cell.length_c   1.000
_cell.angle_alpha   90.00
_cell.angle_beta   90.00
_cell.angle_gamma   90.00
#
_symmetry.space_group_name_H-M   'P 1'
#
loop_
_entity.id
_entity.type
_entity.pdbx_description
1 polymer ?
#
loop_
_entity_poly.entity_id
_entity_poly.type
_entity_poly.pdbx_seq_one_letter_code
_entity_poly.pdbx_strand_id
1 'polypeptide(L)'
;MGMMGKAFDLLFGEGRNVLKETAEVFFENSENSAAREAKSRAAALEQFASEFAMERKGHFDRFMDGLNRVPRPLMAFGTIGLCISAMVDPVWFASRMQGIALVPEPLWWLLGTIVSFYFGARYQVKSQEFQRSVAASVAQVPQVRANIAALKALDAGASGVGMPASIGSVDRSQSEPPSVPGSEAPNPALTAWRAGHDE
;
A
#
# COMPACT_ATOMS: atom_id res chain seq x y z
N MET A 1 22.19 63.86 18.35
CA MET A 1 21.59 62.55 18.01
C MET A 1 21.20 61.86 19.30
N GLY A 2 19.90 61.79 19.60
CA GLY A 2 19.40 61.66 20.96
C GLY A 2 19.64 60.29 21.61
N MET A 3 20.27 60.30 22.78
CA MET A 3 20.37 59.15 23.70
C MET A 3 18.98 58.59 24.07
N MET A 4 17.93 59.42 24.00
CA MET A 4 16.53 58.99 24.16
C MET A 4 16.08 57.98 23.09
N GLY A 5 16.58 58.10 21.85
CA GLY A 5 16.25 57.16 20.78
C GLY A 5 16.86 55.78 21.00
N LYS A 6 18.11 55.73 21.52
CA LYS A 6 18.77 54.47 21.89
C LYS A 6 18.17 53.80 23.12
N ALA A 7 17.67 54.58 24.08
CA ALA A 7 16.97 54.05 25.24
C ALA A 7 15.61 53.43 24.86
N PHE A 8 14.88 54.06 23.92
CA PHE A 8 13.64 53.50 23.39
C PHE A 8 13.89 52.26 22.50
N ASP A 9 14.95 52.24 21.71
CA ASP A 9 15.34 51.06 20.91
C ASP A 9 15.78 49.88 21.79
N LEU A 10 16.43 50.15 22.93
CA LEU A 10 16.81 49.11 23.90
C LEU A 10 15.60 48.57 24.67
N LEU A 11 14.60 49.42 24.97
CA LEU A 11 13.38 49.04 25.70
C LEU A 11 12.32 48.40 24.80
N PHE A 12 12.27 48.74 23.52
CA PHE A 12 11.19 48.33 22.60
C PHE A 12 11.65 47.63 21.31
N GLY A 13 12.95 47.66 20.97
CA GLY A 13 13.48 47.11 19.73
C GLY A 13 13.65 45.59 19.73
N GLU A 14 13.86 44.98 20.91
CA GLU A 14 14.11 43.54 21.07
C GLU A 14 12.89 42.75 21.60
N GLY A 15 11.82 43.44 21.98
CA GLY A 15 10.67 42.87 22.69
C GLY A 15 9.65 42.16 21.80
N ARG A 16 9.68 42.33 20.47
CA ARG A 16 8.68 41.73 19.56
C ARG A 16 8.74 40.20 19.53
N ASN A 17 9.93 39.63 19.74
CA ASN A 17 10.09 38.17 19.81
C ASN A 17 9.76 37.64 21.21
N VAL A 18 10.10 38.37 22.27
CA VAL A 18 9.83 38.00 23.67
C VAL A 18 8.34 38.11 24.02
N LEU A 19 7.63 39.10 23.47
CA LEU A 19 6.16 39.21 23.56
C LEU A 19 5.45 38.09 22.81
N LYS A 20 6.00 37.65 21.67
CA LYS A 20 5.50 36.49 20.93
C LYS A 20 5.74 35.19 21.70
N GLU A 21 6.94 34.97 22.21
CA GLU A 21 7.29 33.80 23.03
C GLU A 21 6.52 33.77 24.35
N THR A 22 6.28 34.92 24.99
CA THR A 22 5.47 34.99 26.23
C THR A 22 3.97 34.84 25.94
N ALA A 23 3.47 35.36 24.81
CA ALA A 23 2.08 35.14 24.40
C ALA A 23 1.82 33.68 23.97
N GLU A 24 2.78 33.00 23.35
CA GLU A 24 2.71 31.56 23.04
C GLU A 24 2.68 30.68 24.30
N VAL A 25 3.11 31.19 25.47
CA VAL A 25 2.99 30.51 26.78
C VAL A 25 1.57 30.62 27.35
N PHE A 26 0.79 31.64 26.98
CA PHE A 26 -0.58 31.86 27.50
C PHE A 26 -1.69 31.52 26.49
N PHE A 27 -1.40 31.51 25.19
CA PHE A 27 -2.30 31.04 24.14
C PHE A 27 -1.55 30.06 23.24
N GLU A 28 -2.02 28.81 23.23
CA GLU A 28 -1.43 27.77 22.40
C GLU A 28 -1.44 28.19 20.93
N ASN A 29 -0.27 28.21 20.30
CA ASN A 29 -0.14 28.48 18.87
C ASN A 29 -0.88 27.37 18.10
N SER A 30 -2.06 27.70 17.55
CA SER A 30 -2.95 26.76 16.87
C SER A 30 -2.27 26.04 15.71
N GLU A 31 -1.33 26.70 15.03
CA GLU A 31 -0.54 26.13 13.93
C GLU A 31 0.43 25.07 14.46
N ASN A 32 1.09 25.35 15.58
CA ASN A 32 2.06 24.44 16.20
C ASN A 32 1.35 23.26 16.90
N SER A 33 0.12 23.44 17.37
CA SER A 33 -0.75 22.36 17.85
C SER A 33 -1.23 21.48 16.70
N ALA A 34 -1.71 22.08 15.60
CA ALA A 34 -2.12 21.37 14.39
C ALA A 34 -0.97 20.59 13.75
N ALA A 35 0.25 21.15 13.72
CA ALA A 35 1.44 20.45 13.21
C ALA A 35 1.82 19.24 14.09
N ARG A 36 1.70 19.35 15.41
CA ARG A 36 1.93 18.24 16.35
C ARG A 36 0.87 17.15 16.21
N GLU A 37 -0.40 17.54 16.03
CA GLU A 37 -1.51 16.62 15.79
C GLU A 37 -1.40 15.91 14.43
N ALA A 38 -0.98 16.63 13.38
CA ALA A 38 -0.72 16.04 12.07
C ALA A 38 0.44 15.02 12.14
N LYS A 39 1.51 15.36 12.88
CA LYS A 39 2.66 14.48 13.09
C LYS A 39 2.31 13.23 13.90
N SER A 40 1.50 13.37 14.96
CA SER A 40 1.03 12.23 15.75
C SER A 40 0.09 11.33 14.94
N ARG A 41 -0.80 11.91 14.13
CA ARG A 41 -1.65 11.16 13.18
C ARG A 41 -0.83 10.43 12.12
N ALA A 42 0.17 11.07 11.53
CA ALA A 42 1.03 10.44 10.53
C ALA A 42 1.82 9.26 11.13
N ALA A 43 2.40 9.45 12.31
CA ALA A 43 3.09 8.38 13.03
C ALA A 43 2.17 7.21 13.40
N ALA A 44 0.93 7.50 13.84
CA ALA A 44 -0.07 6.46 14.11
C ALA A 44 -0.44 5.68 12.85
N LEU A 45 -0.64 6.36 11.72
CA LEU A 45 -0.93 5.70 10.43
C LEU A 45 0.23 4.86 9.91
N GLU A 46 1.47 5.32 10.08
CA GLU A 46 2.67 4.57 9.70
C GLU A 46 2.86 3.33 10.59
N GLN A 47 2.65 3.46 11.89
CA GLN A 47 2.64 2.32 12.81
C GLN A 47 1.54 1.32 12.43
N PHE A 48 0.30 1.77 12.23
CA PHE A 48 -0.79 0.92 11.76
C PHE A 48 -0.44 0.23 10.43
N ALA A 49 0.14 0.95 9.47
CA ALA A 49 0.56 0.37 8.20
C ALA A 49 1.62 -0.72 8.41
N SER A 50 2.59 -0.50 9.29
CA SER A 50 3.64 -1.47 9.61
C SER A 50 3.11 -2.73 10.31
N GLU A 51 2.11 -2.59 11.19
CA GLU A 51 1.49 -3.70 11.91
C GLU A 51 0.60 -4.56 10.99
N PHE A 52 -0.11 -3.94 10.03
CA PHE A 52 -0.94 -4.66 9.07
C PHE A 52 -0.19 -5.16 7.83
N ALA A 53 1.04 -4.70 7.58
CA ALA A 53 1.84 -5.12 6.42
C ALA A 53 2.32 -6.58 6.50
N MET A 54 2.47 -7.14 7.71
CA MET A 54 2.95 -8.50 7.90
C MET A 54 1.83 -9.42 8.40
N GLU A 55 0.93 -9.84 7.49
CA GLU A 55 0.06 -10.99 7.73
C GLU A 55 0.92 -12.27 7.69
N ARG A 56 1.54 -12.61 8.83
CA ARG A 56 2.50 -13.71 8.95
C ARG A 56 1.76 -15.05 9.00
N LYS A 57 1.19 -15.47 7.86
CA LYS A 57 0.53 -16.78 7.71
C LYS A 57 1.52 -17.90 8.00
N GLY A 58 1.27 -18.61 9.10
CA GLY A 58 2.09 -19.72 9.57
C GLY A 58 2.12 -20.88 8.59
N HIS A 59 3.08 -21.79 8.75
CA HIS A 59 3.20 -22.98 7.89
C HIS A 59 1.95 -23.89 7.95
N PHE A 60 1.34 -24.01 9.14
CA PHE A 60 0.09 -24.74 9.32
C PHE A 60 -1.08 -24.11 8.55
N ASP A 61 -1.17 -22.78 8.59
CA ASP A 61 -2.21 -22.03 7.88
C ASP A 61 -2.07 -22.24 6.36
N ARG A 62 -0.84 -22.18 5.83
CA ARG A 62 -0.58 -22.47 4.39
C ARG A 62 -0.89 -23.92 4.02
N PHE A 63 -0.62 -24.88 4.91
CA PHE A 63 -0.96 -26.28 4.68
C PHE A 63 -2.49 -26.47 4.63
N MET A 64 -3.20 -25.92 5.60
CA MET A 64 -4.67 -25.96 5.63
C MET A 64 -5.29 -25.23 4.45
N ASP A 65 -4.70 -24.10 4.02
CA ASP A 65 -5.09 -23.39 2.81
C ASP A 65 -4.87 -24.24 1.56
N GLY A 66 -3.75 -24.96 1.50
CA GLY A 66 -3.46 -25.92 0.43
C GLY A 66 -4.49 -27.03 0.37
N LEU A 67 -4.74 -27.71 1.50
CA LEU A 67 -5.71 -28.79 1.61
C LEU A 67 -7.11 -28.34 1.19
N ASN A 68 -7.52 -27.15 1.62
CA ASN A 68 -8.79 -26.55 1.26
C ASN A 68 -8.89 -26.13 -0.22
N ARG A 69 -7.77 -26.02 -0.93
CA ARG A 69 -7.71 -25.70 -2.37
C ARG A 69 -7.63 -26.94 -3.26
N VAL A 70 -7.29 -28.11 -2.71
CA VAL A 70 -7.27 -29.41 -3.41
C VAL A 70 -8.61 -29.80 -4.07
N PRO A 71 -9.80 -29.47 -3.53
CA PRO A 71 -11.06 -29.90 -4.13
C PRO A 71 -11.24 -29.46 -5.59
N ARG A 72 -10.76 -28.26 -5.97
CA ARG A 72 -10.89 -27.76 -7.35
C ARG A 72 -10.04 -28.56 -8.35
N PRO A 73 -8.71 -28.72 -8.13
CA PRO A 73 -7.89 -29.62 -8.94
C PRO A 73 -8.44 -31.04 -8.98
N LEU A 74 -8.88 -31.58 -7.83
CA LEU A 74 -9.39 -32.94 -7.75
C LEU A 74 -10.65 -33.13 -8.60
N MET A 75 -11.57 -32.16 -8.61
CA MET A 75 -12.75 -32.20 -9.48
C MET A 75 -12.35 -32.21 -10.96
N ALA A 76 -11.40 -31.35 -11.37
CA ALA A 76 -10.95 -31.27 -12.76
C ALA A 76 -10.21 -32.54 -13.21
N PHE A 77 -9.27 -33.04 -12.40
CA PHE A 77 -8.56 -34.28 -12.71
C PHE A 77 -9.47 -35.50 -12.59
N GLY A 78 -10.45 -35.48 -11.68
CA GLY A 78 -11.44 -36.54 -11.51
C GLY A 78 -12.35 -36.68 -12.73
N THR A 79 -12.81 -35.58 -13.34
CA THR A 79 -13.63 -35.64 -14.56
C THR A 79 -12.82 -36.12 -15.77
N ILE A 80 -11.58 -35.62 -15.94
CA ILE A 80 -10.67 -36.11 -16.97
C ILE A 80 -10.39 -37.61 -16.77
N GLY A 81 -10.12 -38.03 -15.52
CA GLY A 81 -9.90 -39.43 -15.15
C GLY A 81 -11.11 -40.32 -15.45
N LEU A 82 -12.33 -39.85 -15.18
CA LEU A 82 -13.56 -40.54 -15.55
C LEU A 82 -13.64 -40.76 -17.07
N CYS A 83 -13.39 -39.71 -17.87
CA CYS A 83 -13.38 -39.82 -19.33
C CYS A 83 -12.35 -40.83 -19.83
N ILE A 84 -11.13 -40.80 -19.27
CA ILE A 84 -10.07 -41.75 -19.62
C ILE A 84 -10.47 -43.17 -19.21
N SER A 85 -11.02 -43.37 -18.00
CA SER A 85 -11.43 -44.68 -17.51
C SER A 85 -12.51 -45.32 -18.38
N ALA A 86 -13.43 -44.53 -18.93
CA ALA A 86 -14.44 -44.99 -19.86
C ALA A 86 -13.85 -45.48 -21.20
N MET A 87 -12.73 -44.91 -21.64
CA MET A 87 -12.01 -45.32 -22.86
C MET A 87 -11.09 -46.53 -22.64
N VAL A 88 -10.45 -46.61 -21.47
CA VAL A 88 -9.47 -47.68 -21.16
C VAL A 88 -10.15 -49.00 -20.80
N ASP A 89 -11.19 -48.96 -19.96
CA ASP A 89 -11.96 -50.16 -19.57
C ASP A 89 -13.47 -49.83 -19.48
N PRO A 90 -14.20 -49.94 -20.61
CA PRO A 90 -15.61 -49.55 -20.66
C PRO A 90 -16.50 -50.47 -19.82
N VAL A 91 -16.14 -51.75 -19.64
CA VAL A 91 -16.96 -52.72 -18.88
C VAL A 91 -16.83 -52.43 -17.39
N TRP A 92 -15.61 -52.17 -16.91
CA TRP A 92 -15.38 -51.74 -15.53
C TRP A 92 -16.14 -50.46 -15.23
N PHE A 93 -16.04 -49.44 -16.09
CA PHE A 93 -16.75 -48.18 -15.94
C PHE A 93 -18.28 -48.36 -15.89
N ALA A 94 -18.85 -49.10 -16.85
CA ALA A 94 -20.29 -49.34 -16.93
C ALA A 94 -20.83 -50.04 -15.68
N SER A 95 -20.09 -51.02 -15.14
CA SER A 95 -20.49 -51.71 -13.91
C SER A 95 -20.57 -50.79 -12.69
N ARG A 96 -19.73 -49.74 -12.61
CA ARG A 96 -19.80 -48.74 -11.52
C ARG A 96 -20.89 -47.71 -11.76
N MET A 97 -21.16 -47.35 -13.01
CA MET A 97 -22.28 -46.46 -13.36
C MET A 97 -23.64 -47.07 -13.00
N GLN A 98 -23.79 -48.40 -13.03
CA GLN A 98 -24.99 -49.06 -12.50
C GLN A 98 -25.22 -48.77 -11.01
N GLY A 99 -24.15 -48.75 -10.21
CA GLY A 99 -24.25 -48.38 -8.79
C GLY A 99 -24.68 -46.92 -8.59
N ILE A 100 -24.16 -46.01 -9.42
CA ILE A 100 -24.53 -44.59 -9.38
C ILE A 100 -26.00 -44.39 -9.81
N ALA A 101 -26.48 -45.16 -10.78
CA ALA A 101 -27.88 -45.10 -11.22
C ALA A 101 -28.89 -45.52 -10.14
N LEU A 102 -28.46 -46.32 -9.16
CA LEU A 102 -29.28 -46.74 -8.02
C LEU A 102 -29.32 -45.70 -6.89
N VAL A 103 -28.52 -44.64 -6.97
CA VAL A 103 -28.51 -43.58 -5.95
C VAL A 103 -29.84 -42.82 -5.99
N PRO A 104 -30.59 -42.76 -4.88
CA PRO A 104 -31.85 -42.02 -4.81
C PRO A 104 -31.70 -40.54 -5.20
N GLU A 105 -32.70 -40.01 -5.89
CA GLU A 105 -32.77 -38.60 -6.29
C GLU A 105 -32.55 -37.61 -5.11
N PRO A 106 -33.10 -37.83 -3.90
CA PRO A 106 -32.86 -36.92 -2.78
C PRO A 106 -31.39 -36.79 -2.37
N LEU A 107 -30.57 -37.84 -2.56
CA LEU A 107 -29.14 -37.77 -2.24
C LEU A 107 -28.38 -36.91 -3.23
N TRP A 108 -28.82 -36.87 -4.49
CA TRP A 108 -28.25 -35.96 -5.49
C TRP A 108 -28.52 -34.50 -5.12
N TRP A 109 -29.73 -34.20 -4.67
CA TRP A 109 -30.07 -32.87 -4.14
C TRP A 109 -29.20 -32.51 -2.94
N LEU A 110 -29.05 -33.41 -1.98
CA LEU A 110 -28.23 -33.18 -0.79
C LEU A 110 -26.76 -32.93 -1.16
N LEU A 111 -26.18 -33.73 -2.06
CA LEU A 111 -24.82 -33.54 -2.55
C LEU A 111 -24.66 -32.16 -3.21
N GLY A 112 -25.58 -31.79 -4.09
CA GLY A 112 -25.61 -30.49 -4.75
C GLY A 112 -25.69 -29.33 -3.75
N THR A 113 -26.53 -29.45 -2.72
CA THR A 113 -26.64 -28.45 -1.64
C THR A 113 -25.35 -28.31 -0.83
N ILE A 114 -24.75 -29.42 -0.39
CA ILE A 114 -23.51 -29.39 0.41
C ILE A 114 -22.37 -28.77 -0.39
N VAL A 115 -22.19 -29.18 -1.65
CA VAL A 115 -21.16 -28.63 -2.54
C VAL A 115 -21.41 -27.15 -2.81
N SER A 116 -22.65 -26.77 -3.10
CA SER A 116 -23.03 -25.36 -3.32
C SER A 116 -22.78 -24.50 -2.08
N PHE A 117 -23.04 -25.02 -0.89
CA PHE A 117 -22.75 -24.32 0.36
C PHE A 117 -21.24 -24.17 0.58
N TYR A 118 -20.47 -25.25 0.44
CA TYR A 118 -19.00 -25.26 0.64
C TYR A 118 -18.29 -24.28 -0.30
N PHE A 119 -18.62 -24.31 -1.59
CA PHE A 119 -18.01 -23.41 -2.56
C PHE A 119 -18.65 -22.02 -2.54
N GLY A 120 -19.97 -21.91 -2.37
CA GLY A 120 -20.70 -20.65 -2.37
C GLY A 120 -20.23 -19.67 -1.30
N ALA A 121 -20.00 -20.15 -0.07
CA ALA A 121 -19.49 -19.32 1.03
C ALA A 121 -18.08 -18.78 0.74
N ARG A 122 -17.22 -19.58 0.08
CA ARG A 122 -15.84 -19.19 -0.22
C ARG A 122 -15.73 -18.17 -1.36
N TYR A 123 -16.67 -18.18 -2.32
CA TYR A 123 -16.75 -17.14 -3.35
C TYR A 123 -17.20 -15.80 -2.78
N GLN A 124 -18.03 -15.78 -1.73
CA GLN A 124 -18.46 -14.54 -1.09
C GLN A 124 -17.29 -13.78 -0.43
N VAL A 125 -16.38 -14.49 0.23
CA VAL A 125 -15.18 -13.88 0.85
C VAL A 125 -14.29 -13.22 -0.20
N LYS A 126 -14.06 -13.88 -1.35
CA LYS A 126 -13.26 -13.31 -2.44
C LYS A 126 -13.92 -12.10 -3.10
N SER A 127 -15.25 -12.07 -3.17
CA SER A 127 -15.98 -10.89 -3.65
C SER A 127 -15.83 -9.69 -2.71
N GLN A 128 -15.76 -9.92 -1.39
CA GLN A 128 -15.51 -8.84 -0.43
C GLN A 128 -14.06 -8.32 -0.52
N GLU A 129 -13.08 -9.20 -0.69
CA GLU A 129 -11.69 -8.79 -0.96
C GLU A 129 -11.57 -7.97 -2.24
N PHE A 130 -12.28 -8.37 -3.30
CA PHE A 130 -12.34 -7.61 -4.55
C PHE A 130 -12.95 -6.22 -4.35
N GLN A 131 -14.10 -6.13 -3.66
CA GLN A 131 -14.72 -4.84 -3.33
C GLN A 131 -13.78 -3.95 -2.51
N ARG A 132 -13.05 -4.52 -1.54
CA ARG A 132 -12.08 -3.79 -0.72
C ARG A 132 -10.90 -3.29 -1.55
N SER A 133 -10.40 -4.10 -2.48
CA SER A 133 -9.33 -3.70 -3.40
C SER A 133 -9.76 -2.60 -4.36
N VAL A 134 -10.99 -2.67 -4.89
CA VAL A 134 -11.56 -1.62 -5.74
C VAL A 134 -11.74 -0.33 -4.94
N ALA A 135 -12.25 -0.40 -3.71
CA ALA A 135 -12.37 0.77 -2.84
C ALA A 135 -11.00 1.42 -2.54
N ALA A 136 -9.97 0.62 -2.26
CA ALA A 136 -8.62 1.10 -2.04
C ALA A 136 -8.01 1.74 -3.30
N SER A 137 -8.22 1.15 -4.47
CA SER A 137 -7.78 1.73 -5.74
C SER A 137 -8.52 3.04 -6.06
N VAL A 138 -9.82 3.13 -5.82
CA VAL A 138 -10.61 4.36 -6.01
C VAL A 138 -10.14 5.47 -5.07
N ALA A 139 -9.81 5.14 -3.82
CA ALA A 139 -9.27 6.11 -2.85
C ALA A 139 -7.91 6.72 -3.28
N GLN A 140 -7.13 6.02 -4.11
CA GLN A 140 -5.85 6.52 -4.63
C GLN A 140 -6.00 7.39 -5.90
N VAL A 141 -7.17 7.41 -6.54
CA VAL A 141 -7.42 8.17 -7.79
C VAL A 141 -7.12 9.68 -7.64
N PRO A 142 -7.52 10.38 -6.56
CA PRO A 142 -7.20 11.80 -6.39
C PRO A 142 -5.68 12.05 -6.29
N GLN A 143 -4.95 11.17 -5.60
CA GLN A 143 -3.51 11.27 -5.44
C GLN A 143 -2.78 11.06 -6.77
N VAL A 144 -3.20 10.04 -7.54
CA VAL A 144 -2.66 9.78 -8.88
C VAL A 144 -2.93 10.96 -9.82
N ARG A 145 -4.12 11.56 -9.77
CA ARG A 145 -4.43 12.78 -10.55
C ARG A 145 -3.55 13.97 -10.16
N ALA A 146 -3.34 14.19 -8.86
CA ALA A 146 -2.46 15.26 -8.37
C ALA A 146 -1.00 15.05 -8.81
N ASN A 147 -0.50 13.83 -8.73
CA ASN A 147 0.84 13.48 -9.20
C ASN A 147 0.99 13.68 -10.71
N ILE A 148 0.00 13.29 -11.52
CA ILE A 148 0.00 13.52 -12.97
C ILE A 148 -0.03 15.03 -13.29
N ALA A 149 -0.81 15.82 -12.56
CA ALA A 149 -0.83 17.27 -12.73
C ALA A 149 0.52 17.92 -12.40
N ALA A 150 1.16 17.47 -11.31
CA ALA A 150 2.51 17.92 -10.93
C ALA A 150 3.56 17.55 -11.98
N LEU A 151 3.51 16.32 -12.51
CA LEU A 151 4.41 15.88 -13.58
C LEU A 151 4.22 16.70 -14.87
N LYS A 152 2.98 16.98 -15.26
CA LYS A 152 2.69 17.85 -16.42
C LYS A 152 3.15 19.29 -16.20
N ALA A 153 3.08 19.79 -14.96
CA ALA A 153 3.60 21.11 -14.63
C ALA A 153 5.13 21.14 -14.75
N LEU A 154 5.83 20.11 -14.27
CA LEU A 154 7.29 19.97 -14.42
C LEU A 154 7.70 19.89 -15.91
N ASP A 155 6.97 19.11 -16.72
CA ASP A 155 7.19 18.98 -18.17
C ASP A 155 6.92 20.30 -18.92
N ALA A 156 5.95 21.08 -18.48
CA ALA A 156 5.66 22.43 -18.98
C ALA A 156 6.69 23.49 -18.50
N GLY A 157 7.80 23.08 -17.89
CA GLY A 157 8.89 23.96 -17.47
C GLY A 157 8.72 24.58 -16.08
N ALA A 158 7.78 24.09 -15.26
CA ALA A 158 7.72 24.51 -13.86
C ALA A 158 8.95 24.02 -13.13
N SER A 159 9.79 24.95 -12.65
CA SER A 159 10.80 24.61 -11.64
C SER A 159 10.05 24.33 -10.34
N GLY A 160 10.24 23.13 -9.77
CA GLY A 160 9.62 22.76 -8.50
C GLY A 160 9.79 23.90 -7.50
N VAL A 161 8.67 24.46 -7.03
CA VAL A 161 8.67 25.51 -6.02
C VAL A 161 9.19 24.85 -4.75
N GLY A 162 10.50 24.94 -4.55
CA GLY A 162 11.09 24.79 -3.24
C GLY A 162 10.36 25.72 -2.28
N MET A 163 10.13 25.21 -1.08
CA MET A 163 9.73 25.94 0.13
C MET A 163 10.12 27.43 0.03
N PRO A 164 9.22 28.39 0.36
CA PRO A 164 9.46 29.80 0.12
C PRO A 164 10.85 30.23 0.60
N ALA A 165 11.64 30.71 -0.36
CA ALA A 165 12.97 31.24 -0.15
C ALA A 165 12.89 32.52 0.70
N SER A 166 12.97 32.35 2.02
CA SER A 166 13.34 33.42 2.94
C SER A 166 14.40 32.93 3.91
N ILE A 167 15.53 32.48 3.38
CA ILE A 167 16.79 32.44 4.13
C ILE A 167 17.87 32.95 3.17
N GLY A 168 18.62 33.95 3.65
CA GLY A 168 19.61 34.71 2.89
C GLY A 168 20.64 33.84 2.17
N SER A 169 21.30 34.47 1.20
CA SER A 169 22.41 33.94 0.41
C SER A 169 23.29 32.94 1.18
N VAL A 170 22.99 31.65 1.04
CA VAL A 170 23.91 30.59 1.44
C VAL A 170 24.82 30.35 0.25
N ASP A 171 26.07 30.71 0.44
CA ASP A 171 27.19 30.41 -0.43
C ASP A 171 27.14 28.92 -0.84
N ARG A 172 27.04 28.68 -2.15
CA ARG A 172 26.87 27.35 -2.76
C ARG A 172 28.16 26.53 -2.74
N SER A 173 29.22 27.00 -2.09
CA SER A 173 30.52 26.36 -2.08
C SER A 173 30.71 25.26 -1.02
N GLN A 174 29.73 25.01 -0.12
CA GLN A 174 29.91 24.08 1.01
C GLN A 174 28.76 23.08 1.29
N SER A 175 27.86 22.81 0.35
CA SER A 175 26.85 21.76 0.57
C SER A 175 27.37 20.38 0.14
N GLU A 176 28.08 19.71 1.04
CA GLU A 176 28.42 18.29 0.92
C GLU A 176 27.12 17.46 1.00
N PRO A 177 26.84 16.57 0.04
CA PRO A 177 25.60 15.80 0.04
C PRO A 177 25.56 14.85 1.26
N PRO A 178 24.38 14.58 1.83
CA PRO A 178 24.24 13.69 2.98
C PRO A 178 24.81 12.31 2.64
N SER A 179 25.75 11.83 3.46
CA SER A 179 26.38 10.52 3.30
C SER A 179 25.38 9.41 3.63
N VAL A 180 24.76 8.87 2.58
CA VAL A 180 23.94 7.66 2.66
C VAL A 180 24.89 6.46 2.63
N PRO A 181 24.86 5.53 3.60
CA PRO A 181 25.68 4.32 3.56
C PRO A 181 25.49 3.57 2.24
N GLY A 182 26.56 3.44 1.44
CA GLY A 182 26.51 2.82 0.11
C GLY A 182 26.33 3.78 -1.08
N SER A 183 26.23 5.10 -0.87
CA SER A 183 26.22 6.08 -1.97
C SER A 183 27.53 6.15 -2.76
N GLU A 184 28.63 5.69 -2.16
CA GLU A 184 29.94 5.58 -2.83
C GLU A 184 30.09 4.32 -3.69
N ALA A 185 29.18 3.34 -3.54
CA ALA A 185 29.23 2.13 -4.35
C ALA A 185 28.81 2.46 -5.80
N PRO A 186 29.60 2.06 -6.81
CA PRO A 186 29.24 2.27 -8.21
C PRO A 186 27.90 1.58 -8.51
N ASN A 187 26.88 2.36 -8.87
CA ASN A 187 25.54 1.87 -9.14
C ASN A 187 25.51 1.12 -10.49
N PRO A 188 25.36 -0.22 -10.50
CA PRO A 188 25.42 -1.02 -11.73
C PRO A 188 24.26 -0.73 -12.69
N ALA A 189 23.11 -0.29 -12.17
CA ALA A 189 21.98 0.13 -13.00
C ALA A 189 22.28 1.44 -13.75
N LEU A 190 23.04 2.34 -13.12
CA LEU A 190 23.41 3.63 -13.71
C LEU A 190 24.48 3.47 -14.80
N THR A 191 25.42 2.54 -14.62
CA THR A 191 26.39 2.18 -15.66
C THR A 191 25.71 1.50 -16.86
N ALA A 192 24.75 0.60 -16.62
CA ALA A 192 23.99 -0.05 -17.69
C ALA A 192 23.13 0.96 -18.48
N TRP A 193 22.51 1.92 -17.80
CA TRP A 193 21.71 2.97 -18.44
C TRP A 193 22.55 3.91 -19.32
N ARG A 194 23.75 4.30 -18.87
CA ARG A 194 24.67 5.12 -19.67
C ARG A 194 25.20 4.37 -20.89
N ALA A 195 25.58 3.10 -20.71
CA ALA A 195 26.08 2.28 -21.81
C ALA A 195 25.04 2.07 -22.93
N GLY A 196 23.74 2.03 -22.61
CA GLY A 196 22.67 1.92 -23.59
C GLY A 196 22.24 3.23 -24.27
N HIS A 197 22.85 4.38 -23.95
CA HIS A 197 22.59 5.67 -24.60
C HIS A 197 23.69 6.10 -25.57
N ASP A 198 24.82 5.39 -25.61
CA ASP A 198 25.97 5.65 -26.50
C ASP A 198 26.04 4.70 -27.72
N GLU A 199 25.00 3.87 -27.94
CA GLU A 199 24.74 3.13 -29.20
C GLU A 199 23.53 3.72 -29.94
#